data_AF-A0A1X1YCL5-F1
#
_entry.id   AF-A0A1X1YCL5-F1
#
_cell.length_a   1.000
_cell.length_b   1.000
_cell.length_c   1.000
_cell.angle_alpha   90.00
_cell.angle_beta   90.00
_cell.angle_gamma   90.00
#
_symmetry.space_group_name_H-M   'P 1'
#
loop_
_entity.id
_entity.type
_entity.pdbx_description
1 polymer ?
#
loop_
_entity_poly.entity_id
_entity_poly.type
_entity_poly.pdbx_seq_one_letter_code
_entity_poly.pdbx_strand_id
1 'polypeptide(L)'
;MSRSSGKPIILLGDHDTVAHRAELAAEAARRGYGIVDAFGFGVGDATTTDDLTEVEAVVAALGRAIKGRADIWVPLPGPDFRREQHLRRLSLVLQRHGQNLLVTRELISAPTDGGINEIDFALRREVQGVDNLDQAALAAEGVKSLSREIELALVRARPASVRRTPDSGQAGVYPLPPTLPPPTVPWPERKRLLERYAGWLVYGCGVTQAATARVLNSAGQRTPTGREWKPGTVSKLLTGKYEDPRRPGDVTLDARAG
;
A
#
# COMPACT_ATOMS: atom_id res chain seq x y z
N MET A 1 -15.68 -32.64 32.51
CA MET A 1 -14.90 -32.06 31.40
C MET A 1 -13.94 -31.03 31.98
N SER A 2 -12.69 -31.42 32.25
CA SER A 2 -11.68 -30.47 32.73
C SER A 2 -11.30 -29.53 31.60
N ARG A 3 -11.56 -28.23 31.75
CA ARG A 3 -10.90 -27.22 30.92
C ARG A 3 -9.40 -27.35 31.21
N SER A 4 -8.63 -27.82 30.23
CA SER A 4 -7.19 -27.57 30.22
C SER A 4 -7.05 -26.05 30.16
N SER A 5 -6.90 -25.40 31.31
CA SER A 5 -6.61 -23.97 31.34
C SER A 5 -5.16 -23.83 30.92
N GLY A 6 -4.95 -23.47 29.65
CA GLY A 6 -3.62 -23.13 29.16
C GLY A 6 -2.97 -22.07 30.06
N LYS A 7 -1.63 -22.03 30.06
CA LYS A 7 -0.87 -21.07 30.85
C LYS A 7 -1.37 -19.64 30.54
N PRO A 8 -1.69 -18.82 31.56
CA PRO A 8 -2.33 -17.53 31.35
C PRO A 8 -1.35 -16.55 30.72
N ILE A 9 -1.79 -15.86 29.66
CA ILE A 9 -1.03 -14.81 28.97
C ILE A 9 -1.90 -13.57 28.77
N ILE A 10 -1.26 -12.42 28.75
CA ILE A 10 -1.87 -11.13 28.44
C ILE A 10 -1.39 -10.71 27.06
N LEU A 11 -2.34 -10.42 26.16
CA LEU A 11 -2.02 -9.89 24.84
C LEU A 11 -1.69 -8.39 24.95
N LEU A 12 -0.57 -7.98 24.37
CA LEU A 12 -0.16 -6.58 24.28
C LEU A 12 0.27 -6.26 22.85
N GLY A 13 -0.25 -5.16 22.30
CA GLY A 13 0.10 -4.66 20.98
C GLY A 13 -0.72 -3.43 20.63
N ASP A 14 -0.71 -3.02 19.37
CA ASP A 14 -1.60 -1.95 18.89
C ASP A 14 -3.08 -2.40 18.83
N HIS A 15 -3.97 -1.46 18.54
CA HIS A 15 -5.40 -1.76 18.41
C HIS A 15 -5.73 -2.77 17.30
N ASP A 16 -4.93 -2.84 16.23
CA ASP A 16 -5.11 -3.83 15.17
C ASP A 16 -4.81 -5.25 15.69
N THR A 17 -3.70 -5.39 16.42
CA THR A 17 -3.31 -6.65 17.09
C THR A 17 -4.40 -7.12 18.06
N VAL A 18 -4.96 -6.20 18.87
CA VAL A 18 -6.05 -6.53 19.80
C VAL A 18 -7.35 -6.84 19.07
N ALA A 19 -7.64 -6.20 17.94
CA ALA A 19 -8.81 -6.52 17.10
C ALA A 19 -8.76 -7.98 16.59
N HIS A 20 -7.56 -8.49 16.30
CA HIS A 20 -7.32 -9.87 15.87
C HIS A 20 -7.22 -10.88 17.04
N ARG A 21 -7.61 -10.51 18.28
CA ARG A 21 -7.52 -11.36 19.47
C ARG A 21 -8.14 -12.75 19.31
N ALA A 22 -9.23 -12.90 18.55
CA ALA A 22 -9.90 -14.19 18.39
C ALA A 22 -9.03 -15.21 17.62
N GLU A 23 -8.37 -14.77 16.55
CA GLU A 23 -7.41 -15.58 15.80
C GLU A 23 -6.20 -15.91 16.66
N LEU A 24 -5.64 -14.90 17.31
CA LEU A 24 -4.48 -15.05 18.20
C LEU A 24 -4.78 -15.97 19.40
N ALA A 25 -6.00 -15.97 19.91
CA ALA A 25 -6.42 -16.88 20.98
C ALA A 25 -6.41 -18.34 20.50
N ALA A 26 -6.82 -18.61 19.27
CA ALA A 26 -6.75 -19.96 18.69
C ALA A 26 -5.29 -20.40 18.46
N GLU A 27 -4.41 -19.50 18.03
CA GLU A 27 -2.96 -19.75 17.93
C GLU A 27 -2.33 -20.07 19.29
N ALA A 28 -2.60 -19.25 20.31
CA ALA A 28 -2.11 -19.44 21.66
C ALA A 28 -2.62 -20.75 22.28
N ALA A 29 -3.90 -21.07 22.09
CA ALA A 29 -4.51 -22.30 22.61
C ALA A 29 -3.85 -23.56 22.05
N ARG A 30 -3.50 -23.57 20.75
CA ARG A 30 -2.75 -24.68 20.12
C ARG A 30 -1.39 -24.94 20.78
N ARG A 31 -0.82 -23.93 21.44
CA ARG A 31 0.47 -23.98 22.13
C ARG A 31 0.33 -24.11 23.65
N GLY A 32 -0.89 -24.37 24.16
CA GLY A 32 -1.14 -24.57 25.59
C GLY A 32 -1.23 -23.27 26.40
N TYR A 33 -1.53 -22.13 25.76
CA TYR A 33 -1.71 -20.84 26.41
C TYR A 33 -3.16 -20.35 26.34
N GLY A 34 -3.55 -19.48 27.27
CA GLY A 34 -4.88 -18.86 27.30
C GLY A 34 -4.78 -17.34 27.48
N ILE A 35 -5.35 -16.57 26.54
CA ILE A 35 -5.39 -15.10 26.63
C ILE A 35 -6.42 -14.68 27.70
N VAL A 36 -5.94 -14.25 28.86
CA VAL A 36 -6.77 -13.83 30.00
C VAL A 36 -7.15 -12.36 29.96
N ASP A 37 -6.38 -11.54 29.25
CA ASP A 37 -6.61 -10.11 29.10
C ASP A 37 -5.92 -9.58 27.82
N ALA A 38 -6.32 -8.40 27.35
CA ALA A 38 -5.72 -7.76 26.19
C ALA A 38 -5.66 -6.24 26.35
N PHE A 39 -4.51 -5.65 26.05
CA PHE A 39 -4.27 -4.22 26.14
C PHE A 39 -3.76 -3.70 24.80
N GLY A 40 -4.46 -2.69 24.28
CA GLY A 40 -4.19 -2.07 22.98
C GLY A 40 -3.79 -0.62 23.15
N PHE A 41 -2.79 -0.17 22.40
CA PHE A 41 -2.43 1.25 22.26
C PHE A 41 -2.63 1.73 20.82
N GLY A 42 -2.61 3.05 20.61
CA GLY A 42 -2.73 3.66 19.29
C GLY A 42 -1.55 3.32 18.39
N VAL A 43 -1.79 3.31 17.07
CA VAL A 43 -0.77 2.98 16.08
C VAL A 43 0.40 3.97 16.21
N GLY A 44 1.57 3.45 16.56
CA GLY A 44 2.79 4.24 16.72
C GLY A 44 2.98 4.88 18.10
N ASP A 45 2.06 4.75 19.05
CA ASP A 45 2.18 5.34 20.40
C ASP A 45 3.44 4.83 21.12
N ALA A 46 3.59 3.51 21.20
CA ALA A 46 4.79 2.90 21.79
C ALA A 46 6.06 3.12 20.95
N THR A 47 5.94 3.49 19.67
CA THR A 47 7.08 3.76 18.80
C THR A 47 7.61 5.20 18.92
N THR A 48 6.70 6.15 19.11
CA THR A 48 6.98 7.59 19.17
C THR A 48 7.36 8.06 20.57
N THR A 49 7.01 7.29 21.60
CA THR A 49 7.27 7.62 23.01
C THR A 49 8.57 6.98 23.50
N ASP A 50 9.47 7.77 24.11
CA ASP A 50 10.73 7.25 24.65
C ASP A 50 10.51 6.48 25.96
N ASP A 51 9.61 6.98 26.80
CA ASP A 51 9.25 6.41 28.10
C ASP A 51 7.96 5.59 28.04
N LEU A 52 8.08 4.27 28.22
CA LEU A 52 6.92 3.35 28.24
C LEU A 52 5.95 3.60 29.39
N THR A 53 6.35 4.36 30.42
CA THR A 53 5.44 4.71 31.52
C THR A 53 4.32 5.65 31.08
N GLU A 54 4.49 6.36 29.97
CA GLU A 54 3.47 7.23 29.38
C GLU A 54 2.47 6.46 28.51
N VAL A 55 2.77 5.20 28.15
CA VAL A 55 1.87 4.34 27.39
C VAL A 55 0.97 3.57 28.38
N GLU A 56 -0.20 4.12 28.67
CA GLU A 56 -1.13 3.59 29.68
C GLU A 56 -1.42 2.09 29.50
N ALA A 57 -1.63 1.64 28.25
CA ALA A 57 -1.87 0.23 27.94
C ALA A 57 -0.71 -0.69 28.37
N VAL A 58 0.54 -0.23 28.23
CA VAL A 58 1.74 -0.99 28.65
C VAL A 58 1.80 -1.09 30.17
N VAL A 59 1.57 0.03 30.87
CA VAL A 59 1.55 0.07 32.34
C VAL A 59 0.42 -0.80 32.90
N ALA A 60 -0.77 -0.73 32.30
CA ALA A 60 -1.92 -1.55 32.68
C ALA A 60 -1.65 -3.05 32.45
N ALA A 61 -1.05 -3.41 31.31
CA ALA A 61 -0.67 -4.78 31.00
C ALA A 61 0.36 -5.33 32.02
N LEU A 62 1.39 -4.54 32.36
CA LEU A 62 2.38 -4.90 33.38
C LEU A 62 1.74 -5.10 34.76
N GLY A 63 0.90 -4.16 35.20
CA GLY A 63 0.19 -4.26 36.47
C GLY A 63 -0.70 -5.51 36.52
N ARG A 64 -1.40 -5.80 35.42
CA ARG A 64 -2.25 -6.98 35.29
C ARG A 64 -1.45 -8.27 35.29
N ALA A 65 -0.31 -8.30 34.60
CA ALA A 65 0.61 -9.44 34.53
C ALA A 65 1.16 -9.80 35.90
N ILE A 66 1.68 -8.80 36.62
CA ILE A 66 2.25 -8.97 37.96
C ILE A 66 1.18 -9.45 38.94
N LYS A 67 0.00 -8.82 38.94
CA LYS A 67 -1.12 -9.20 39.82
C LYS A 67 -1.62 -10.62 39.52
N GLY A 68 -1.69 -10.98 38.24
CA GLY A 68 -2.23 -12.25 37.77
C GLY A 68 -1.21 -13.40 37.67
N ARG A 69 0.09 -13.13 37.90
CA ARG A 69 1.20 -14.04 37.59
C ARG A 69 1.11 -14.60 36.16
N ALA A 70 0.79 -13.72 35.20
CA ALA A 70 0.62 -14.07 33.79
C ALA A 70 1.80 -13.52 32.98
N ASP A 71 2.22 -14.26 31.95
CA ASP A 71 3.21 -13.77 31.00
C ASP A 71 2.57 -12.72 30.06
N ILE A 72 3.37 -11.81 29.51
CA ILE A 72 2.90 -10.89 28.47
C ILE A 72 3.31 -11.44 27.11
N TRP A 73 2.41 -11.39 26.15
CA TRP A 73 2.64 -11.81 24.78
C TRP A 73 2.48 -10.64 23.80
N VAL A 74 3.54 -10.41 23.02
CA VAL A 74 3.60 -9.42 21.93
C VAL A 74 3.81 -10.18 20.61
N PRO A 75 2.73 -10.45 19.84
CA PRO A 75 2.82 -11.29 18.64
C PRO A 75 3.51 -10.59 17.47
N LEU A 76 3.45 -9.25 17.41
CA LEU A 76 3.99 -8.43 16.32
C LEU A 76 4.97 -7.37 16.87
N PRO A 77 6.11 -7.79 17.45
CA PRO A 77 7.01 -6.87 18.15
C PRO A 77 7.56 -5.76 17.27
N GLY A 78 7.78 -5.99 15.96
CA GLY A 78 8.29 -4.96 15.05
C GLY A 78 7.30 -3.80 14.81
N PRO A 79 6.06 -4.09 14.37
CA PRO A 79 5.00 -3.08 14.27
C PRO A 79 4.65 -2.39 15.58
N ASP A 80 4.56 -3.16 16.68
CA ASP A 80 4.14 -2.67 17.98
C ASP A 80 5.25 -1.88 18.70
N PHE A 81 6.50 -2.34 18.59
CA PHE A 81 7.68 -1.79 19.26
C PHE A 81 8.84 -1.69 18.28
N ARG A 82 9.00 -0.53 17.60
CA ARG A 82 10.18 -0.31 16.74
C ARG A 82 11.51 -0.32 17.48
N ARG A 83 11.51 -0.09 18.79
CA ARG A 83 12.73 0.00 19.60
C ARG A 83 12.91 -1.28 20.39
N GLU A 84 13.96 -2.04 20.08
CA GLU A 84 14.31 -3.24 20.83
C GLU A 84 14.50 -2.95 22.34
N GLN A 85 14.92 -1.73 22.68
CA GLN A 85 15.04 -1.21 24.05
C GLN A 85 13.73 -1.35 24.86
N HIS A 86 12.58 -1.10 24.23
CA HIS A 86 11.27 -1.20 24.89
C HIS A 86 10.95 -2.63 25.27
N LEU A 87 11.16 -3.57 24.34
CA LEU A 87 11.00 -5.01 24.59
C LEU A 87 11.97 -5.49 25.68
N ARG A 88 13.21 -4.97 25.70
CA ARG A 88 14.17 -5.28 26.78
C ARG A 88 13.69 -4.79 28.14
N ARG A 89 13.23 -3.54 28.24
CA ARG A 89 12.72 -2.97 29.50
C ARG A 89 11.50 -3.74 30.01
N LEU A 90 10.54 -4.05 29.14
CA LEU A 90 9.39 -4.92 29.44
C LEU A 90 9.83 -6.30 29.96
N SER A 91 10.74 -6.95 29.24
CA SER A 91 11.28 -8.26 29.62
C SER A 91 11.95 -8.24 30.99
N LEU A 92 12.80 -7.23 31.28
CA LEU A 92 13.47 -7.08 32.57
C LEU A 92 12.49 -6.84 33.72
N VAL A 93 11.47 -6.02 33.52
CA VAL A 93 10.44 -5.79 34.55
C VAL A 93 9.70 -7.10 34.85
N LEU A 94 9.25 -7.83 33.82
CA LEU A 94 8.55 -9.11 34.00
C LEU A 94 9.43 -10.15 34.71
N GLN A 95 10.71 -10.24 34.33
CA GLN A 95 11.66 -11.17 34.95
C GLN A 95 11.87 -10.90 36.44
N ARG A 96 11.91 -9.62 36.86
CA ARG A 96 11.99 -9.26 38.29
C ARG A 96 10.79 -9.76 39.10
N HIS A 97 9.67 -10.02 38.45
CA HIS A 97 8.46 -10.57 39.06
C HIS A 97 8.26 -12.07 38.77
N GLY A 98 9.18 -12.72 38.06
CA GLY A 98 9.10 -14.14 37.70
C GLY A 98 8.12 -14.44 36.56
N GLN A 99 7.86 -13.46 35.70
CA GLN A 99 7.08 -13.59 34.46
C GLN A 99 8.01 -13.45 33.25
N ASN A 100 7.53 -13.87 32.09
CA ASN A 100 8.26 -13.79 30.83
C ASN A 100 7.55 -12.85 29.85
N LEU A 101 8.34 -12.18 29.02
CA LEU A 101 7.86 -11.61 27.78
C LEU A 101 7.93 -12.68 26.70
N LEU A 102 6.80 -12.98 26.07
CA LEU A 102 6.69 -13.85 24.91
C LEU A 102 6.60 -12.96 23.67
N VAL A 103 7.43 -13.22 22.68
CA VAL A 103 7.47 -12.48 21.42
C VAL A 103 7.11 -13.38 20.25
N THR A 104 6.69 -12.74 19.16
CA THR A 104 6.28 -13.35 17.89
C THR A 104 5.04 -14.24 18.02
N ARG A 105 4.44 -14.63 16.89
CA ARG A 105 3.33 -15.61 16.88
C ARG A 105 3.73 -16.98 17.44
N GLU A 106 5.02 -17.24 17.60
CA GLU A 106 5.53 -18.52 18.07
C GLU A 106 5.61 -18.62 19.61
N LEU A 107 5.30 -17.55 20.34
CA LEU A 107 5.36 -17.47 21.82
C LEU A 107 6.79 -17.75 22.33
N ILE A 108 7.80 -17.22 21.64
CA ILE A 108 9.20 -17.39 22.01
C ILE A 108 9.48 -16.51 23.23
N SER A 109 10.07 -17.09 24.27
CA SER A 109 10.48 -16.29 25.43
C SER A 109 11.60 -15.34 25.06
N ALA A 110 11.45 -14.06 25.40
CA ALA A 110 12.49 -13.07 25.24
C ALA A 110 13.73 -13.51 26.06
N PRO A 111 14.95 -13.37 25.51
CA PRO A 111 16.17 -13.79 26.20
C PRO A 111 16.29 -13.17 27.59
N THR A 112 16.61 -14.01 28.58
CA THR A 112 16.90 -13.61 29.96
C THR A 112 18.24 -12.90 30.07
N ASP A 113 19.23 -13.40 29.34
CA ASP A 113 20.61 -12.96 29.30
C ASP A 113 21.00 -12.47 27.90
N GLY A 114 21.58 -11.27 27.80
CA GLY A 114 22.36 -10.80 26.66
C GLY A 114 21.68 -10.60 25.30
N GLY A 115 20.46 -11.09 25.05
CA GLY A 115 19.91 -11.15 23.69
C GLY A 115 19.27 -9.88 23.14
N ILE A 116 18.95 -8.89 23.99
CA ILE A 116 18.48 -7.57 23.56
C ILE A 116 19.38 -6.52 24.19
N ASN A 117 20.40 -6.11 23.45
CA ASN A 117 21.44 -5.18 23.86
C ASN A 117 21.25 -3.85 23.15
N GLU A 118 21.13 -2.78 23.94
CA GLU A 118 20.96 -1.42 23.45
C GLU A 118 22.12 -0.96 22.57
N ILE A 119 23.34 -1.40 22.87
CA ILE A 119 24.55 -1.06 22.11
C ILE A 119 24.49 -1.73 20.73
N ASP A 120 24.15 -3.02 20.68
CA ASP A 120 24.04 -3.76 19.43
C ASP A 120 22.90 -3.23 18.56
N PHE A 121 21.77 -2.85 19.16
CA PHE A 121 20.66 -2.22 18.45
C PHE A 121 21.03 -0.85 17.88
N ALA A 122 21.66 0.00 18.69
CA ALA A 122 22.14 1.31 18.24
C ALA A 122 23.14 1.15 17.08
N LEU A 123 24.04 0.17 17.16
CA LEU A 123 25.00 -0.16 16.12
C LEU A 123 24.31 -0.64 14.84
N ARG A 124 23.36 -1.57 14.92
CA ARG A 124 22.60 -2.04 13.73
C ARG A 124 21.82 -0.89 13.08
N ARG A 125 21.22 -0.01 13.89
CA ARG A 125 20.50 1.16 13.39
C ARG A 125 21.43 2.13 12.68
N GLU A 126 22.62 2.35 13.22
CA GLU A 126 23.64 3.20 12.58
C GLU A 126 24.10 2.60 11.26
N VAL A 127 24.45 1.30 11.24
CA VAL A 127 24.83 0.58 10.01
C VAL A 127 23.73 0.68 8.95
N GLN A 128 22.47 0.43 9.32
CA GLN A 128 21.34 0.58 8.40
C GLN A 128 21.18 2.02 7.91
N GLY A 129 21.44 3.01 8.76
CA GLY A 129 21.43 4.43 8.40
C GLY A 129 22.48 4.76 7.35
N VAL A 130 23.70 4.24 7.55
CA VAL A 130 24.81 4.37 6.60
C VAL A 130 24.49 3.69 5.28
N ASP A 131 23.97 2.45 5.30
CA ASP A 131 23.58 1.71 4.10
C ASP A 131 22.49 2.47 3.31
N ASN A 132 21.49 3.01 4.00
CA ASN A 132 20.44 3.79 3.36
C ASN A 132 21.00 5.07 2.72
N LEU A 133 21.96 5.73 3.37
CA LEU A 133 22.61 6.92 2.85
C LEU A 133 23.46 6.59 1.62
N ASP A 134 24.22 5.49 1.65
CA ASP A 134 25.01 5.00 0.51
C ASP A 134 24.11 4.68 -0.69
N GLN A 135 23.03 3.92 -0.47
CA GLN A 135 22.04 3.61 -1.52
C GLN A 135 21.43 4.88 -2.12
N ALA A 136 21.11 5.88 -1.29
CA ALA A 136 20.60 7.17 -1.77
C ALA A 136 21.64 7.94 -2.60
N ALA A 137 22.92 7.91 -2.19
CA ALA A 137 24.01 8.53 -2.93
C ALA A 137 24.25 7.86 -4.28
N LEU A 138 24.30 6.52 -4.31
CA LEU A 138 24.42 5.72 -5.53
C LEU A 138 23.25 5.95 -6.49
N ALA A 139 22.02 6.01 -5.96
CA ALA A 139 20.85 6.34 -6.77
C ALA A 139 20.93 7.75 -7.36
N ALA A 140 21.38 8.74 -6.58
CA ALA A 140 21.52 10.12 -7.05
C ALA A 140 22.57 10.26 -8.16
N GLU A 141 23.74 9.63 -8.02
CA GLU A 141 24.78 9.65 -9.06
C GLU A 141 24.42 8.78 -10.27
N GLY A 142 23.79 7.63 -10.05
CA GLY A 142 23.28 6.76 -11.11
C GLY A 142 22.23 7.47 -11.98
N VAL A 143 21.30 8.22 -11.37
CA VAL A 143 20.31 9.03 -12.10
C VAL A 143 20.99 10.12 -12.93
N LYS A 144 22.02 10.79 -12.41
CA LYS A 144 22.78 11.82 -13.16
C LYS A 144 23.55 11.21 -14.33
N SER A 145 24.23 10.08 -14.11
CA SER A 145 24.98 9.38 -15.15
C SER A 145 24.05 8.89 -16.26
N LEU A 146 22.95 8.23 -15.90
CA LEU A 146 21.97 7.73 -16.86
C LEU A 146 21.31 8.87 -17.64
N SER A 147 20.94 9.97 -16.98
CA SER A 147 20.37 11.14 -17.65
C SER A 147 21.36 11.75 -18.66
N ARG A 148 22.64 11.86 -18.28
CA ARG A 148 23.71 12.35 -19.16
C ARG A 148 23.97 11.41 -20.33
N GLU A 149 23.95 10.11 -20.11
CA GLU A 149 24.09 9.11 -21.18
C GLU A 149 22.91 9.16 -22.16
N ILE A 150 21.68 9.32 -21.65
CA ILE A 150 20.48 9.52 -22.48
C ILE A 150 20.61 10.81 -23.30
N GLU A 151 21.00 11.93 -22.70
CA GLU A 151 21.20 13.19 -23.41
C GLU A 151 22.30 13.06 -24.49
N LEU A 152 23.42 12.44 -24.15
CA LEU A 152 24.50 12.18 -25.12
C LEU A 152 24.04 11.24 -26.24
N ALA A 153 23.23 10.23 -25.95
CA ALA A 153 22.66 9.31 -26.94
C ALA A 153 21.65 10.04 -27.85
N LEU A 154 20.81 10.91 -27.29
CA LEU A 154 19.85 11.73 -28.03
C LEU A 154 20.54 12.78 -28.91
N VAL A 155 21.62 13.39 -28.44
CA VAL A 155 22.40 14.36 -29.23
C VAL A 155 23.20 13.68 -30.34
N ARG A 156 23.75 12.48 -30.08
CA ARG A 156 24.46 11.66 -31.10
C ARG A 156 23.51 11.07 -32.12
N ALA A 157 22.26 10.81 -31.73
CA ALA A 157 21.19 10.54 -32.65
C ALA A 157 20.80 11.84 -33.40
N ARG A 158 21.46 12.13 -34.53
CA ARG A 158 20.84 12.98 -35.58
C ARG A 158 19.41 12.45 -35.84
N PRO A 159 18.45 13.26 -36.33
CA PRO A 159 17.10 12.80 -36.61
C PRO A 159 17.14 11.77 -37.75
N ALA A 160 17.45 10.53 -37.40
CA ALA A 160 17.26 9.38 -38.24
C ALA A 160 15.75 9.19 -38.24
N SER A 161 15.16 9.38 -39.42
CA SER A 161 13.83 8.86 -39.69
C SER A 161 13.78 7.43 -39.16
N VAL A 162 12.94 7.20 -38.17
CA VAL A 162 12.83 5.92 -37.47
C VAL A 162 12.36 4.87 -38.47
N ARG A 163 13.31 4.22 -39.15
CA ARG A 163 13.07 2.98 -39.90
C ARG A 163 13.13 1.84 -38.90
N ARG A 164 11.96 1.35 -38.50
CA ARG A 164 11.83 0.11 -37.73
C ARG A 164 12.28 -1.04 -38.63
N THR A 165 13.38 -1.69 -38.26
CA THR A 165 13.72 -3.03 -38.74
C THR A 165 12.73 -4.03 -38.11
N PRO A 166 12.19 -4.98 -38.88
CA PRO A 166 11.36 -6.03 -38.32
C PRO A 166 12.28 -7.06 -37.70
N ASP A 167 12.16 -7.29 -36.39
CA ASP A 167 12.73 -8.47 -35.77
C ASP A 167 11.62 -9.38 -35.24
N SER A 168 11.79 -10.63 -35.58
CA SER A 168 10.88 -11.76 -35.54
C SER A 168 11.21 -12.61 -34.32
N GLY A 169 10.26 -12.75 -33.38
CA GLY A 169 10.39 -13.79 -32.34
C GLY A 169 9.66 -13.50 -31.03
N GLN A 170 8.35 -13.79 -31.02
CA GLN A 170 7.52 -14.24 -29.88
C GLN A 170 7.99 -13.89 -28.43
N ALA A 171 7.40 -12.84 -27.86
CA ALA A 171 7.17 -12.71 -26.41
C ALA A 171 5.90 -11.87 -26.16
N GLY A 172 4.92 -12.44 -25.45
CA GLY A 172 3.79 -11.79 -24.76
C GLY A 172 3.02 -10.68 -25.50
N VAL A 173 1.88 -11.01 -26.10
CA VAL A 173 0.96 -10.06 -26.74
C VAL A 173 0.31 -9.14 -25.70
N TYR A 174 1.00 -8.06 -25.32
CA TYR A 174 0.32 -6.86 -24.84
C TYR A 174 0.00 -6.01 -26.08
N PRO A 175 -1.29 -5.82 -26.44
CA PRO A 175 -1.64 -4.94 -27.54
C PRO A 175 -1.08 -3.55 -27.24
N LEU A 176 -0.23 -3.05 -28.14
CA LEU A 176 0.28 -1.69 -28.13
C LEU A 176 -0.87 -0.73 -27.79
N PRO A 177 -0.68 0.20 -26.84
CA PRO A 177 -1.73 1.11 -26.44
C PRO A 177 -2.22 1.87 -27.69
N PRO A 178 -3.54 1.89 -27.95
CA PRO A 178 -4.07 2.74 -29.01
C PRO A 178 -3.71 4.19 -28.73
N THR A 179 -3.46 4.97 -29.78
CA THR A 179 -3.16 6.39 -29.64
C THR A 179 -4.41 7.15 -29.22
N LEU A 180 -4.31 7.96 -28.17
CA LEU A 180 -5.37 8.90 -27.81
C LEU A 180 -5.43 10.00 -28.89
N PRO A 181 -6.57 10.25 -29.54
CA PRO A 181 -6.69 11.28 -30.56
C PRO A 181 -6.54 12.68 -29.95
N PRO A 182 -5.97 13.67 -30.66
CA PRO A 182 -5.91 15.04 -30.17
C PRO A 182 -7.31 15.61 -29.86
N PRO A 183 -7.48 16.41 -28.79
CA PRO A 183 -8.78 16.98 -28.43
C PRO A 183 -9.28 18.04 -29.44
N THR A 184 -8.43 18.47 -30.36
CA THR A 184 -8.76 19.41 -31.45
C THR A 184 -9.43 18.72 -32.64
N VAL A 185 -9.39 17.39 -32.73
CA VAL A 185 -10.00 16.63 -33.84
C VAL A 185 -11.53 16.69 -33.73
N PRO A 186 -12.26 16.93 -34.85
CA PRO A 186 -13.71 16.90 -34.89
C PRO A 186 -14.29 15.59 -34.36
N TRP A 187 -15.44 15.66 -33.70
CA TRP A 187 -16.06 14.51 -33.03
C TRP A 187 -16.25 13.26 -33.91
N PRO A 188 -16.70 13.34 -35.17
CA PRO A 188 -16.91 12.15 -36.01
C PRO A 188 -15.64 11.33 -36.22
N GLU A 189 -14.49 11.99 -36.36
CA GLU A 189 -13.18 11.35 -36.52
C GLU A 189 -12.62 10.88 -35.17
N ARG A 190 -12.88 11.65 -34.11
CA ARG A 190 -12.39 11.38 -32.75
C ARG A 190 -13.11 10.21 -32.08
N LYS A 191 -14.41 10.02 -32.34
CA LYS A 191 -15.30 9.07 -31.64
C LYS A 191 -14.74 7.65 -31.63
N ARG A 192 -14.43 7.09 -32.80
CA ARG A 192 -13.95 5.71 -32.95
C ARG A 192 -12.59 5.49 -32.28
N LEU A 193 -11.71 6.49 -32.35
CA LEU A 193 -10.38 6.43 -31.73
C LEU A 193 -10.48 6.51 -30.21
N LEU A 194 -11.38 7.37 -29.71
CA LEU A 194 -11.63 7.53 -28.27
C LEU A 194 -12.33 6.31 -27.67
N GLU A 195 -13.26 5.70 -28.40
CA GLU A 195 -13.90 4.43 -28.03
C GLU A 195 -12.87 3.30 -27.93
N ARG A 196 -11.98 3.17 -28.92
CA ARG A 196 -10.88 2.18 -28.89
C ARG A 196 -9.94 2.41 -27.72
N TYR A 197 -9.61 3.67 -27.43
CA TYR A 197 -8.73 4.03 -26.30
C TYR A 197 -9.37 3.72 -24.94
N ALA A 198 -10.62 4.15 -24.75
CA ALA A 198 -11.37 3.86 -23.53
C ALA A 198 -11.60 2.35 -23.36
N GLY A 199 -11.84 1.62 -24.46
CA GLY A 199 -12.00 0.17 -24.46
C GLY A 199 -10.71 -0.54 -24.07
N TRP A 200 -9.55 -0.09 -24.55
CA TRP A 200 -8.26 -0.62 -24.12
C TRP A 200 -8.01 -0.38 -22.63
N LEU A 201 -8.31 0.82 -22.11
CA LEU A 201 -8.16 1.08 -20.67
C LEU A 201 -9.06 0.16 -19.82
N VAL A 202 -10.33 0.02 -20.19
CA VAL A 202 -11.30 -0.74 -19.38
C VAL A 202 -11.12 -2.25 -19.55
N TYR A 203 -11.08 -2.73 -20.79
CA TYR A 203 -11.06 -4.17 -21.09
C TYR A 203 -9.64 -4.73 -21.23
N GLY A 204 -8.68 -3.92 -21.67
CA GLY A 204 -7.28 -4.33 -21.85
C GLY A 204 -6.41 -4.13 -20.61
N CYS A 205 -6.67 -3.10 -19.81
CA CYS A 205 -5.89 -2.78 -18.60
C CYS A 205 -6.66 -2.94 -17.28
N GLY A 206 -7.95 -3.28 -17.32
CA GLY A 206 -8.79 -3.45 -16.12
C GLY A 206 -9.11 -2.15 -15.37
N VAL A 207 -8.96 -0.99 -16.02
CA VAL A 207 -9.19 0.32 -15.40
C VAL A 207 -10.70 0.55 -15.23
N THR A 208 -11.13 1.04 -14.07
CA THR A 208 -12.55 1.35 -13.83
C THR A 208 -13.03 2.50 -14.71
N GLN A 209 -14.33 2.51 -15.08
CA GLN A 209 -14.90 3.60 -15.89
C GLN A 209 -14.72 4.99 -15.26
N ALA A 210 -14.68 5.08 -13.93
CA ALA A 210 -14.40 6.31 -13.20
C ALA A 210 -12.94 6.77 -13.33
N ALA A 211 -11.98 5.83 -13.28
CA ALA A 211 -10.59 6.13 -13.55
C ALA A 211 -10.35 6.50 -15.03
N THR A 212 -10.98 5.79 -15.97
CA THR A 212 -10.96 6.12 -17.40
C THR A 212 -11.50 7.54 -17.65
N ALA A 213 -12.60 7.94 -17.01
CA ALA A 213 -13.13 9.30 -17.11
C ALA A 213 -12.12 10.36 -16.65
N ARG A 214 -11.39 10.11 -15.55
CA ARG A 214 -10.32 11.01 -15.08
C ARG A 214 -9.18 11.13 -16.08
N VAL A 215 -8.74 10.01 -16.68
CA VAL A 215 -7.69 10.00 -17.72
C VAL A 215 -8.12 10.79 -18.96
N LEU A 216 -9.37 10.64 -19.40
CA LEU A 216 -9.88 11.42 -20.53
C LEU A 216 -9.94 12.92 -20.20
N ASN A 217 -10.41 13.29 -19.01
CA ASN A 217 -10.52 14.69 -18.60
C ASN A 217 -9.15 15.37 -18.45
N SER A 218 -8.15 14.68 -17.89
CA SER A 218 -6.78 15.19 -17.73
C SER A 218 -6.06 15.36 -19.07
N ALA A 219 -6.35 14.48 -20.05
CA ALA A 219 -5.86 14.61 -21.42
C ALA A 219 -6.60 15.67 -22.26
N GLY A 220 -7.44 16.50 -21.63
CA GLY A 220 -8.19 17.57 -22.29
C GLY A 220 -9.35 17.09 -23.16
N GLN A 221 -9.69 15.79 -23.12
CA GLN A 221 -10.83 15.28 -23.87
C GLN A 221 -12.12 15.78 -23.26
N ARG A 222 -13.09 16.09 -24.13
CA ARG A 222 -14.44 16.46 -23.73
C ARG A 222 -15.45 15.65 -24.51
N THR A 223 -16.64 15.53 -23.94
CA THR A 223 -17.79 14.98 -24.65
C THR A 223 -18.09 15.83 -25.90
N PRO A 224 -18.91 15.36 -26.84
CA PRO A 224 -19.29 16.11 -28.04
C PRO A 224 -20.01 17.42 -27.69
N THR A 225 -20.71 17.42 -26.55
CA THR A 225 -21.39 18.56 -25.95
C THR A 225 -20.46 19.46 -25.12
N GLY A 226 -19.14 19.22 -25.15
CA GLY A 226 -18.13 20.01 -24.44
C GLY A 226 -18.04 19.75 -22.94
N ARG A 227 -18.77 18.77 -22.41
CA ARG A 227 -18.80 18.45 -20.97
C ARG A 227 -17.66 17.51 -20.58
N GLU A 228 -17.40 17.44 -19.28
CA GLU A 228 -16.47 16.46 -18.71
C GLU A 228 -17.00 15.03 -18.80
N TRP A 229 -16.05 14.09 -18.87
CA TRP A 229 -16.32 12.67 -18.82
C TRP A 229 -16.71 12.25 -17.40
N LYS A 230 -17.78 11.47 -17.31
CA LYS A 230 -18.28 10.78 -16.11
C LYS A 230 -18.33 9.27 -16.38
N PRO A 231 -18.39 8.40 -15.35
CA PRO A 231 -18.48 6.94 -15.56
C PRO A 231 -19.60 6.55 -16.53
N GLY A 232 -20.78 7.15 -16.38
CA GLY A 232 -21.93 6.90 -17.26
C GLY A 232 -21.71 7.36 -18.72
N THR A 233 -20.94 8.41 -18.97
CA THR A 233 -20.62 8.84 -20.35
C THR A 233 -19.54 7.98 -20.98
N VAL A 234 -18.61 7.43 -20.18
CA VAL A 234 -17.64 6.41 -20.63
C VAL A 234 -18.38 5.12 -20.98
N SER A 235 -19.32 4.66 -20.15
CA SER A 235 -20.16 3.51 -20.47
C SER A 235 -20.92 3.70 -21.80
N LYS A 236 -21.56 4.86 -22.00
CA LYS A 236 -22.23 5.19 -23.27
C LYS A 236 -21.28 5.14 -24.47
N LEU A 237 -20.05 5.64 -24.33
CA LEU A 237 -19.03 5.58 -25.36
C LEU A 237 -18.68 4.13 -25.74
N LEU A 238 -18.44 3.26 -24.75
CA LEU A 238 -18.05 1.86 -24.98
C LEU A 238 -19.18 1.00 -25.56
N THR A 239 -20.43 1.34 -25.25
CA THR A 239 -21.61 0.65 -25.81
C THR A 239 -22.03 1.15 -27.20
N GLY A 240 -21.28 2.08 -27.79
CA GLY A 240 -21.64 2.70 -29.07
C GLY A 240 -22.87 3.62 -29.02
N LYS A 241 -23.45 3.85 -27.83
CA LYS A 241 -24.68 4.64 -27.60
C LYS A 241 -24.43 6.14 -27.49
N TYR A 242 -23.29 6.62 -27.99
CA TYR A 242 -22.97 8.04 -28.03
C TYR A 242 -23.39 8.62 -29.39
N GLU A 243 -24.53 9.30 -29.46
CA GLU A 243 -24.99 9.95 -30.68
C GLU A 243 -24.16 11.21 -31.01
N ASP A 244 -24.07 11.52 -32.31
CA ASP A 244 -23.54 12.80 -32.77
C ASP A 244 -24.45 13.93 -32.26
N PRO A 245 -23.89 15.03 -31.73
CA PRO A 245 -24.72 16.17 -31.38
C PRO A 245 -25.39 16.71 -32.65
N ARG A 246 -26.73 16.82 -32.63
CA ARG A 246 -27.46 17.61 -33.63
C ARG A 246 -26.78 18.98 -33.75
N ARG A 247 -26.46 19.40 -34.98
CA ARG A 247 -25.88 20.73 -35.21
C ARG A 247 -26.82 21.79 -34.63
N PRO A 248 -26.32 22.76 -33.85
CA PRO A 248 -27.10 23.95 -33.53
C PRO A 248 -27.40 24.68 -34.85
N GLY A 249 -28.61 24.56 -35.38
CA GLY A 249 -29.01 25.21 -36.64
C GLY A 249 -29.88 24.40 -37.60
N ASP A 250 -30.17 23.13 -37.35
CA ASP A 250 -31.16 22.40 -38.18
C ASP A 250 -32.58 22.86 -37.86
N VAL A 251 -33.06 23.84 -38.63
CA VAL A 251 -34.46 24.26 -38.68
C VAL A 251 -35.23 23.23 -39.51
N THR A 252 -36.12 22.48 -38.87
CA THR A 252 -37.15 21.75 -39.60
C THR A 252 -38.31 22.70 -39.86
N LEU A 253 -38.44 23.15 -41.11
CA LEU A 253 -39.66 23.76 -41.63
C LEU A 253 -40.75 22.69 -41.67
N ASP A 254 -41.64 22.69 -40.68
CA ASP A 254 -42.86 21.90 -40.73
C ASP A 254 -43.84 22.59 -41.71
N ALA A 255 -43.87 22.07 -42.94
CA ALA A 255 -45.02 22.19 -43.81
C ALA A 255 -46.11 21.24 -43.30
N ARG A 256 -47.07 21.78 -42.55
CA ARG A 256 -48.41 21.17 -42.40
C ARG A 256 -49.39 21.95 -43.25
N ALA A 257 -49.67 21.40 -44.44
CA ALA A 257 -50.88 21.67 -45.17
C ALA A 257 -52.04 20.83 -44.59
N GLY A 258 -53.23 21.44 -44.63
CA GLY A 258 -54.58 20.86 -44.64
C GLY A 258 -54.79 19.41 -44.27
#